data_AF-A0AAU6X278-F1
#
_entry.id   AF-A0AAU6X278-F1
#
_cell.length_a   1.000
_cell.length_b   1.000
_cell.length_c   1.000
_cell.angle_alpha   90.00
_cell.angle_beta   90.00
_cell.angle_gamma   90.00
#
_symmetry.space_group_name_H-M   'P 1'
#
loop_
_entity.id
_entity.type
_entity.pdbx_description
1 polymer ?
#
loop_
_entity_poly.entity_id
_entity_poly.type
_entity_poly.pdbx_seq_one_letter_code
_entity_poly.pdbx_strand_id
1 'polypeptide(L)'
;MTQEESKIFSSQVLEVINRQQGAEDYPYFGLFVQDCERLGLSEDQFRKQILVQAFKSYSGYVEPTSGAFTIVFGFKCYSLRKFGEVLFDHPVKSEAYLEDAILFKEDVRKLVDTDQTMELIDILNKETVISRRYLRLSYHLNPTLPYRIGQAKAENVKALLNIAYNDYAFYERVAAQFTAGYLQIWIEETAPDLAGALDEGQEYNDFLRFAFKVDPKYPIYFGERLVKDPSALVTLLQTDFEFREHFYLFIKNKQLQVWFESIRRSAWTVELNDALKIISNYEGLNSRDKKQAAVQRLIRIIDPSVDQVQLLSETKEIDLTKLEASKPLQHAVVIQLRHTGVLKCQISLKDTIEGVGINQSEIQFNSFKQEVSLPIFLEIDSIKLVKGQVYQTELVVTSIDAELFIPVRLMAVYPRRAVATTLMKYAGIGAVYFMIIRFILAALIQSPGWLSIHLGFNTLSYGLPHNYLAFVFAAFLLFGGVFLAMRIIKRTEKI
;
A
#
# COMPACT_ATOMS: atom_id res chain seq x y z
N MET A 1 -60.30 -9.68 -68.96
CA MET A 1 -58.83 -9.70 -68.94
C MET A 1 -58.31 -11.07 -69.35
N THR A 2 -57.45 -11.12 -70.35
CA THR A 2 -56.72 -12.32 -70.80
C THR A 2 -55.49 -12.58 -69.92
N GLN A 3 -54.92 -13.79 -69.95
CA GLN A 3 -53.71 -14.11 -69.18
C GLN A 3 -52.51 -13.25 -69.59
N GLU A 4 -52.44 -12.84 -70.85
CA GLU A 4 -51.36 -12.01 -71.38
C GLU A 4 -51.47 -10.56 -70.87
N GLU A 5 -52.70 -9.99 -70.89
CA GLU A 5 -52.99 -8.69 -70.28
C GLU A 5 -52.65 -8.67 -68.78
N SER A 6 -52.98 -9.74 -68.05
CA SER A 6 -52.67 -9.87 -66.61
C SER A 6 -51.17 -9.86 -66.33
N LYS A 7 -50.35 -10.49 -67.18
CA LYS A 7 -48.89 -10.54 -67.04
C LYS A 7 -48.26 -9.18 -67.32
N ILE A 8 -48.68 -8.52 -68.40
CA ILE A 8 -48.21 -7.18 -68.75
C ILE A 8 -48.57 -6.21 -67.63
N PHE A 9 -49.81 -6.28 -67.13
CA PHE A 9 -50.27 -5.39 -66.06
C PHE A 9 -49.54 -5.65 -64.73
N SER A 10 -49.30 -6.91 -64.37
CA SER A 10 -48.50 -7.26 -63.18
C SER A 10 -47.05 -6.76 -63.30
N SER A 11 -46.47 -6.76 -64.50
CA SER A 11 -45.12 -6.20 -64.74
C SER A 11 -45.08 -4.68 -64.57
N GLN A 12 -46.13 -3.97 -64.98
CA GLN A 12 -46.25 -2.52 -64.78
C GLN A 12 -46.41 -2.17 -63.29
N VAL A 13 -47.20 -2.96 -62.56
CA VAL A 13 -47.34 -2.81 -61.10
C VAL A 13 -46.01 -3.09 -60.40
N LEU A 14 -45.26 -4.11 -60.83
CA LEU A 14 -43.93 -4.42 -60.30
C LEU A 14 -42.93 -3.28 -60.53
N GLU A 15 -42.97 -2.61 -61.69
CA GLU A 15 -42.12 -1.44 -61.97
C GLU A 15 -42.40 -0.29 -60.99
N VAL A 16 -43.66 -0.07 -60.62
CA VAL A 16 -44.05 0.93 -59.62
C VAL A 16 -43.62 0.51 -58.21
N ILE A 17 -43.77 -0.77 -57.84
CA ILE A 17 -43.27 -1.32 -56.56
C ILE A 17 -41.77 -1.12 -56.42
N ASN A 18 -40.99 -1.41 -57.48
CA ASN A 18 -39.54 -1.19 -57.52
C ASN A 18 -39.16 0.27 -57.30
N ARG A 19 -39.98 1.23 -57.80
CA ARG A 19 -39.73 2.67 -57.64
C ARG A 19 -40.08 3.19 -56.25
N GLN A 20 -41.00 2.55 -55.52
CA GLN A 20 -41.54 3.05 -54.25
C GLN A 20 -40.84 2.55 -52.98
N GLN A 21 -39.97 1.54 -53.06
CA GLN A 21 -39.21 1.02 -51.91
C GLN A 21 -38.19 2.01 -51.30
N GLY A 22 -38.17 3.26 -51.77
CA GLY A 22 -37.44 4.40 -51.21
C GLY A 22 -38.15 5.20 -50.10
N ALA A 23 -39.20 4.66 -49.48
CA ALA A 23 -39.91 5.19 -48.29
C ALA A 23 -41.02 6.23 -48.50
N GLU A 24 -42.15 5.85 -49.12
CA GLU A 24 -43.44 6.53 -48.96
C GLU A 24 -44.61 5.54 -48.89
N ASP A 25 -45.60 5.82 -48.02
CA ASP A 25 -46.82 5.03 -47.85
C ASP A 25 -47.84 5.47 -48.92
N TYR A 26 -47.87 4.77 -50.07
CA TYR A 26 -48.66 5.15 -51.24
C TYR A 26 -49.79 4.15 -51.56
N PRO A 27 -51.02 4.60 -51.86
CA PRO A 27 -52.11 3.69 -52.20
C PRO A 27 -51.99 3.17 -53.65
N TYR A 28 -51.45 1.94 -53.81
CA TYR A 28 -51.21 1.28 -55.11
C TYR A 28 -52.39 1.31 -56.08
N PHE A 29 -53.62 1.13 -55.59
CA PHE A 29 -54.80 1.10 -56.48
C PHE A 29 -55.01 2.44 -57.21
N GLY A 30 -54.72 3.57 -56.56
CA GLY A 30 -54.96 4.91 -57.10
C GLY A 30 -54.26 5.21 -58.43
N LEU A 31 -53.05 4.64 -58.63
CA LEU A 31 -52.26 4.83 -59.85
C LEU A 31 -52.75 3.99 -61.03
N PHE A 32 -53.55 2.96 -60.77
CA PHE A 32 -53.97 1.98 -61.75
C PHE A 32 -55.49 1.92 -61.94
N VAL A 33 -56.26 2.85 -61.34
CA VAL A 33 -57.74 2.83 -61.41
C VAL A 33 -58.24 2.85 -62.84
N GLN A 34 -57.71 3.72 -63.70
CA GLN A 34 -58.14 3.82 -65.10
C GLN A 34 -57.83 2.55 -65.90
N ASP A 35 -56.69 1.92 -65.64
CA ASP A 35 -56.34 0.64 -66.25
C ASP A 35 -57.19 -0.51 -65.71
N CYS A 36 -57.53 -0.49 -64.41
CA CYS A 36 -58.44 -1.46 -63.81
C CYS A 36 -59.86 -1.34 -64.39
N GLU A 37 -60.39 -0.13 -64.55
CA GLU A 37 -61.68 0.14 -65.17
C GLU A 37 -61.71 -0.35 -66.63
N ARG A 38 -60.65 -0.06 -67.40
CA ARG A 38 -60.49 -0.53 -68.78
C ARG A 38 -60.45 -2.06 -68.87
N LEU A 39 -59.84 -2.73 -67.90
CA LEU A 39 -59.70 -4.19 -67.84
C LEU A 39 -60.88 -4.89 -67.15
N GLY A 40 -61.86 -4.13 -66.64
CA GLY A 40 -63.02 -4.65 -65.91
C GLY A 40 -62.69 -5.25 -64.54
N LEU A 41 -61.64 -4.76 -63.88
CA LEU A 41 -61.18 -5.22 -62.57
C LEU A 41 -61.72 -4.33 -61.44
N SER A 42 -62.34 -4.96 -60.44
CA SER A 42 -62.62 -4.28 -59.17
C SER A 42 -61.36 -4.09 -58.34
N GLU A 43 -61.39 -3.18 -57.36
CA GLU A 43 -60.26 -2.98 -56.43
C GLU A 43 -59.84 -4.26 -55.72
N ASP A 44 -60.82 -5.08 -55.28
CA ASP A 44 -60.55 -6.36 -54.62
C ASP A 44 -59.87 -7.36 -55.58
N GLN A 45 -60.28 -7.38 -56.84
CA GLN A 45 -59.65 -8.22 -57.86
C GLN A 45 -58.23 -7.75 -58.21
N PHE A 46 -58.00 -6.43 -58.30
CA PHE A 46 -56.66 -5.86 -58.46
C PHE A 46 -55.74 -6.27 -57.30
N ARG A 47 -56.19 -6.11 -56.05
CA ARG A 47 -55.42 -6.48 -54.86
C ARG A 47 -55.11 -7.97 -54.81
N LYS A 48 -56.07 -8.85 -55.11
CA LYS A 48 -55.91 -10.31 -54.97
C LYS A 48 -55.17 -10.96 -56.14
N GLN A 49 -55.36 -10.47 -57.36
CA GLN A 49 -54.88 -11.16 -58.56
C GLN A 49 -53.63 -10.49 -59.16
N ILE A 50 -53.62 -9.15 -59.24
CA ILE A 50 -52.53 -8.40 -59.90
C ILE A 50 -51.45 -8.02 -58.90
N LEU A 51 -51.83 -7.38 -57.79
CA LEU A 51 -50.86 -6.87 -56.81
C LEU A 51 -50.06 -7.99 -56.15
N VAL A 52 -50.72 -9.08 -55.75
CA VAL A 52 -50.06 -10.28 -55.18
C VAL A 52 -49.08 -10.92 -56.18
N GLN A 53 -49.45 -11.02 -57.46
CA GLN A 53 -48.56 -11.58 -58.49
C GLN A 53 -47.34 -10.68 -58.73
N ALA A 54 -47.56 -9.36 -58.80
CA ALA A 54 -46.49 -8.38 -58.94
C ALA A 54 -45.51 -8.42 -57.75
N PHE A 55 -46.01 -8.48 -56.51
CA PHE A 55 -45.16 -8.64 -55.32
C PHE A 55 -44.38 -9.96 -55.32
N LYS A 56 -44.98 -11.08 -55.70
CA LYS A 56 -44.25 -12.37 -55.80
C LYS A 56 -43.08 -12.34 -56.79
N SER A 57 -43.13 -11.46 -57.79
CA SER A 57 -42.06 -11.28 -58.78
C SER A 57 -41.03 -10.21 -58.38
N TYR A 58 -41.20 -9.54 -57.23
CA TYR A 58 -40.25 -8.55 -56.70
C TYR A 58 -39.07 -9.24 -56.01
N SER A 59 -37.83 -8.87 -56.37
CA SER A 59 -36.62 -9.53 -55.85
C SER A 59 -36.35 -9.31 -54.35
N GLY A 60 -37.03 -8.34 -53.72
CA GLY A 60 -37.02 -8.12 -52.27
C GLY A 60 -38.22 -8.73 -51.53
N TYR A 61 -39.09 -9.46 -52.23
CA TYR A 61 -40.23 -10.15 -51.62
C TYR A 61 -39.74 -11.39 -50.88
N VAL A 62 -39.68 -11.29 -49.56
CA VAL A 62 -39.67 -12.46 -48.69
C VAL A 62 -41.13 -12.89 -48.58
N GLU A 63 -41.44 -14.04 -49.16
CA GLU A 63 -42.75 -14.68 -49.00
C GLU A 63 -43.10 -14.66 -47.50
N PRO A 64 -44.31 -14.21 -47.09
CA PRO A 64 -44.74 -14.35 -45.72
C PRO A 64 -44.88 -15.85 -45.49
N THR A 65 -43.80 -16.48 -45.03
CA THR A 65 -43.87 -17.81 -44.49
C THR A 65 -44.84 -17.69 -43.33
N SER A 66 -45.91 -18.47 -43.42
CA SER A 66 -46.86 -18.78 -42.37
C SER A 66 -46.14 -19.47 -41.21
N GLY A 67 -45.24 -18.74 -40.57
CA GLY A 67 -44.50 -19.14 -39.38
C GLY A 67 -45.10 -18.45 -38.17
N ALA A 68 -45.08 -19.16 -37.05
CA ALA A 68 -45.52 -18.61 -35.79
C ALA A 68 -44.57 -17.45 -35.38
N PHE A 69 -45.14 -16.31 -34.99
CA PHE A 69 -44.41 -15.12 -34.59
C PHE A 69 -45.07 -14.50 -33.36
N THR A 70 -44.31 -13.71 -32.62
CA THR A 70 -44.83 -12.91 -31.51
C THR A 70 -44.44 -11.45 -31.65
N ILE A 71 -45.16 -10.54 -30.98
CA ILE A 71 -44.89 -9.10 -31.00
C ILE A 71 -44.47 -8.67 -29.60
N VAL A 72 -43.21 -8.26 -29.45
CA VAL A 72 -42.67 -7.78 -28.18
C VAL A 72 -42.21 -6.33 -28.37
N PHE A 73 -42.73 -5.42 -27.53
CA PHE A 73 -42.45 -3.97 -27.61
C PHE A 73 -42.69 -3.33 -28.99
N GLY A 74 -43.59 -3.91 -29.80
CA GLY A 74 -43.88 -3.46 -31.17
C GLY A 74 -43.01 -4.09 -32.26
N PHE A 75 -42.05 -4.94 -31.89
CA PHE A 75 -41.19 -5.66 -32.84
C PHE A 75 -41.70 -7.07 -33.07
N LYS A 76 -41.77 -7.49 -34.34
CA LYS A 76 -42.11 -8.87 -34.71
C LYS A 76 -40.88 -9.77 -34.52
N CYS A 77 -41.02 -10.74 -33.63
CA CYS A 77 -40.01 -11.76 -33.36
C CYS A 77 -40.43 -13.06 -34.04
N TYR A 78 -39.59 -13.56 -34.93
CA TYR A 78 -39.79 -14.83 -35.65
C TYR A 78 -38.91 -15.97 -35.13
N SER A 79 -38.06 -15.68 -34.15
CA SER A 79 -37.13 -16.64 -33.53
C SER A 79 -36.79 -16.20 -32.12
N LEU A 80 -36.37 -17.16 -31.28
CA LEU A 80 -35.86 -16.86 -29.94
C LEU A 80 -34.66 -15.89 -29.99
N ARG A 81 -33.80 -16.03 -31.01
CA ARG A 81 -32.67 -15.12 -31.20
C ARG A 81 -33.12 -13.66 -31.37
N LYS A 82 -34.13 -13.42 -32.21
CA LYS A 82 -34.67 -12.07 -32.41
C LYS A 82 -35.40 -11.56 -31.16
N PHE A 83 -36.08 -12.46 -30.45
CA PHE A 83 -36.70 -12.15 -29.16
C PHE A 83 -35.65 -11.66 -28.14
N GLY A 84 -34.57 -12.42 -27.96
CA GLY A 84 -33.47 -12.05 -27.05
C GLY A 84 -32.82 -10.72 -27.43
N GLU A 85 -32.65 -10.44 -28.72
CA GLU A 85 -32.13 -9.16 -29.22
C GLU A 85 -33.07 -7.99 -28.88
N VAL A 86 -34.38 -8.15 -29.09
CA VAL A 86 -35.38 -7.13 -28.72
C VAL A 86 -35.38 -6.87 -27.21
N LEU A 87 -35.26 -7.91 -26.39
CA LEU A 87 -35.13 -7.75 -24.95
C LEU A 87 -33.86 -6.96 -24.59
N PHE A 88 -32.72 -7.35 -25.17
CA PHE A 88 -31.41 -6.76 -24.89
C PHE A 88 -31.33 -5.25 -25.21
N ASP A 89 -31.97 -4.85 -26.31
CA ASP A 89 -32.01 -3.46 -26.76
C ASP A 89 -32.93 -2.57 -25.90
N HIS A 90 -33.87 -3.17 -25.14
CA HIS A 90 -34.87 -2.44 -24.34
C HIS A 90 -34.83 -2.81 -22.84
N PRO A 91 -33.70 -2.68 -22.13
CA PRO A 91 -33.50 -3.25 -20.80
C PRO A 91 -34.59 -2.89 -19.78
N VAL A 92 -34.98 -1.61 -19.69
CA VAL A 92 -36.01 -1.16 -18.73
C VAL A 92 -37.38 -1.77 -19.01
N LYS A 93 -37.76 -1.89 -20.30
CA LYS A 93 -39.03 -2.52 -20.68
C LYS A 93 -38.97 -4.03 -20.45
N SER A 94 -37.82 -4.64 -20.72
CA SER A 94 -37.57 -6.07 -20.53
C SER A 94 -37.62 -6.48 -19.07
N GLU A 95 -37.01 -5.70 -18.17
CA GLU A 95 -37.09 -5.96 -16.73
C GLU A 95 -38.53 -5.97 -16.23
N ALA A 96 -39.33 -4.94 -16.59
CA ALA A 96 -40.75 -4.89 -16.23
C ALA A 96 -41.57 -6.02 -16.88
N TYR A 97 -41.29 -6.35 -18.14
CA TYR A 97 -41.96 -7.44 -18.86
C TYR A 97 -41.71 -8.82 -18.21
N LEU A 98 -40.50 -9.04 -17.70
CA LEU A 98 -40.09 -10.32 -17.09
C LEU A 98 -40.48 -10.46 -15.60
N GLU A 99 -41.21 -9.48 -15.05
CA GLU A 99 -41.91 -9.64 -13.77
C GLU A 99 -43.14 -10.55 -13.92
N ASP A 100 -43.77 -10.55 -15.09
CA ASP A 100 -44.95 -11.37 -15.38
C ASP A 100 -44.59 -12.61 -16.21
N ALA A 101 -44.40 -13.74 -15.50
CA ALA A 101 -44.10 -15.02 -16.12
C ALA A 101 -45.20 -15.52 -17.07
N ILE A 102 -46.45 -15.05 -16.93
CA ILE A 102 -47.57 -15.45 -17.79
C ILE A 102 -47.40 -14.82 -19.17
N LEU A 103 -47.14 -13.52 -19.23
CA LEU A 103 -46.91 -12.81 -20.50
C LEU A 103 -45.71 -13.38 -21.26
N PHE A 104 -44.59 -13.62 -20.57
CA PHE A 104 -43.42 -14.25 -21.16
C PHE A 104 -43.74 -15.65 -21.72
N LYS A 105 -44.46 -16.48 -20.95
CA LYS A 105 -44.86 -17.82 -21.37
C LYS A 105 -45.72 -17.80 -22.63
N GLU A 106 -46.70 -16.91 -22.71
CA GLU A 106 -47.60 -16.83 -23.86
C GLU A 106 -46.86 -16.46 -25.15
N ASP A 107 -45.91 -15.53 -25.07
CA ASP A 107 -45.18 -15.07 -26.25
C ASP A 107 -44.11 -16.07 -26.71
N VAL A 108 -43.46 -16.77 -25.78
CA VAL A 108 -42.48 -17.81 -26.10
C VAL A 108 -43.13 -19.06 -26.70
N ARG A 109 -44.32 -19.48 -26.23
CA ARG A 109 -45.07 -20.61 -26.82
C ARG A 109 -45.47 -20.42 -28.28
N LYS A 110 -45.51 -19.17 -28.75
CA LYS A 110 -45.73 -18.85 -30.17
C LYS A 110 -44.47 -19.10 -31.00
N LEU A 111 -43.31 -19.28 -30.41
CA LEU A 111 -42.04 -19.44 -31.11
C LEU A 111 -41.45 -20.85 -30.99
N VAL A 112 -41.74 -21.55 -29.89
CA VAL A 112 -41.16 -22.85 -29.57
C VAL A 112 -42.18 -23.82 -28.98
N ASP A 113 -41.80 -25.09 -28.87
CA ASP A 113 -42.63 -26.14 -28.27
C ASP A 113 -42.78 -25.97 -26.74
N THR A 114 -43.59 -26.84 -26.14
CA THR A 114 -43.89 -26.76 -24.70
C THR A 114 -42.69 -27.12 -23.83
N ASP A 115 -41.80 -28.02 -24.27
CA ASP A 115 -40.65 -28.44 -23.47
C ASP A 115 -39.62 -27.30 -23.38
N GLN A 116 -39.30 -26.68 -24.51
CA GLN A 116 -38.43 -25.50 -24.57
C GLN A 116 -39.05 -24.29 -23.84
N THR A 117 -40.37 -24.13 -23.91
CA THR A 117 -41.06 -23.11 -23.12
C THR A 117 -40.86 -23.34 -21.63
N MET A 118 -41.02 -24.57 -21.15
CA MET A 118 -40.87 -24.89 -19.73
C MET A 118 -39.42 -24.69 -19.27
N GLU A 119 -38.43 -25.05 -20.09
CA GLU A 119 -37.01 -24.76 -19.82
C GLU A 119 -36.76 -23.25 -19.62
N LEU A 120 -37.29 -22.41 -20.52
CA LEU A 120 -37.15 -20.96 -20.42
C LEU A 120 -37.86 -20.37 -19.20
N ILE A 121 -39.00 -20.94 -18.81
CA ILE A 121 -39.71 -20.56 -17.59
C ILE A 121 -38.94 -20.98 -16.33
N ASP A 122 -38.28 -22.13 -16.35
CA ASP A 122 -37.41 -22.55 -15.25
C ASP A 122 -36.21 -21.61 -15.11
N ILE A 123 -35.62 -21.15 -16.22
CA ILE A 123 -34.55 -20.13 -16.20
C ILE A 123 -35.07 -18.80 -15.61
N LEU A 124 -36.25 -18.35 -16.03
CA LEU A 124 -36.90 -17.15 -15.50
C LEU A 124 -37.09 -17.24 -13.98
N ASN A 125 -37.54 -18.40 -13.47
CA ASN A 125 -37.87 -18.59 -12.07
C ASN A 125 -36.66 -18.82 -11.15
N LYS A 126 -35.53 -19.31 -11.71
CA LYS A 126 -34.31 -19.59 -10.93
C LYS A 126 -33.63 -18.33 -10.40
N GLU A 127 -33.71 -17.21 -11.12
CA GLU A 127 -33.03 -15.96 -10.74
C GLU A 127 -34.00 -15.00 -10.06
N THR A 128 -33.67 -14.58 -8.83
CA THR A 128 -34.54 -13.72 -8.01
C THR A 128 -34.31 -12.24 -8.31
N VAL A 129 -33.09 -11.88 -8.75
CA VAL A 129 -32.75 -10.49 -9.08
C VAL A 129 -33.19 -10.19 -10.51
N ILE A 130 -34.18 -9.30 -10.68
CA ILE A 130 -34.80 -8.99 -11.98
C ILE A 130 -33.76 -8.62 -13.05
N SER A 131 -32.79 -7.76 -12.76
CA SER A 131 -31.76 -7.38 -13.73
C SER A 131 -30.87 -8.55 -14.16
N ARG A 132 -30.56 -9.48 -13.25
CA ARG A 132 -29.80 -10.70 -13.58
C ARG A 132 -30.66 -11.66 -14.41
N ARG A 133 -31.94 -11.81 -14.05
CA ARG A 133 -32.92 -12.64 -14.76
C ARG A 133 -33.06 -12.18 -16.21
N TYR A 134 -33.23 -10.88 -16.40
CA TYR A 134 -33.27 -10.24 -17.72
C TYR A 134 -32.02 -10.55 -18.55
N LEU A 135 -30.83 -10.36 -17.97
CA LEU A 135 -29.58 -10.62 -18.69
C LEU A 135 -29.42 -12.11 -19.02
N ARG A 136 -29.72 -13.01 -18.08
CA ARG A 136 -29.63 -14.46 -18.29
C ARG A 136 -30.54 -14.90 -19.42
N LEU A 137 -31.80 -14.46 -19.42
CA LEU A 137 -32.71 -14.77 -20.52
C LEU A 137 -32.27 -14.16 -21.84
N SER A 138 -31.78 -12.92 -21.85
CA SER A 138 -31.35 -12.26 -23.09
C SER A 138 -30.20 -13.04 -23.75
N TYR A 139 -29.18 -13.44 -22.96
CA TYR A 139 -28.04 -14.19 -23.48
C TYR A 139 -28.37 -15.65 -23.77
N HIS A 140 -29.25 -16.28 -22.99
CA HIS A 140 -29.71 -17.64 -23.27
C HIS A 140 -30.47 -17.71 -24.61
N LEU A 141 -31.36 -16.74 -24.85
CA LEU A 141 -32.11 -16.64 -26.11
C LEU A 141 -31.23 -16.25 -27.30
N ASN A 142 -30.18 -15.45 -27.07
CA ASN A 142 -29.22 -15.06 -28.09
C ASN A 142 -27.78 -14.99 -27.53
N PRO A 143 -27.02 -16.10 -27.62
CA PRO A 143 -25.64 -16.16 -27.13
C PRO A 143 -24.64 -15.27 -27.89
N THR A 144 -25.03 -14.68 -29.02
CA THR A 144 -24.15 -13.83 -29.85
C THR A 144 -24.19 -12.36 -29.45
N LEU A 145 -25.00 -12.00 -28.46
CA LEU A 145 -25.13 -10.62 -27.99
C LEU A 145 -23.83 -10.13 -27.31
N PRO A 146 -23.39 -8.89 -27.58
CA PRO A 146 -22.22 -8.32 -26.92
C PRO A 146 -22.51 -7.98 -25.46
N TYR A 147 -21.47 -7.92 -24.62
CA TYR A 147 -21.61 -7.34 -23.29
C TYR A 147 -21.63 -5.81 -23.37
N ARG A 148 -22.57 -5.17 -22.65
CA ARG A 148 -22.72 -3.71 -22.64
C ARG A 148 -22.42 -3.13 -21.26
N ILE A 149 -21.51 -2.14 -21.23
CA ILE A 149 -21.28 -1.30 -20.05
C ILE A 149 -21.36 0.16 -20.51
N GLY A 150 -22.45 0.83 -20.16
CA GLY A 150 -22.76 2.17 -20.68
C GLY A 150 -22.88 2.14 -22.21
N GLN A 151 -22.07 2.94 -22.90
CA GLN A 151 -22.02 2.99 -24.38
C GLN A 151 -21.05 1.98 -25.00
N ALA A 152 -20.15 1.39 -24.21
CA ALA A 152 -19.20 0.42 -24.71
C ALA A 152 -19.87 -0.93 -24.93
N LYS A 153 -19.51 -1.61 -26.03
CA LYS A 153 -19.93 -2.96 -26.37
C LYS A 153 -18.68 -3.83 -26.57
N ALA A 154 -18.69 -5.03 -26.01
CA ALA A 154 -17.63 -6.00 -26.21
C ALA A 154 -18.21 -7.31 -26.78
N GLU A 155 -17.71 -7.73 -27.93
CA GLU A 155 -18.18 -8.93 -28.64
C GLU A 155 -17.78 -10.23 -27.94
N ASN A 156 -16.72 -10.21 -27.14
CA ASN A 156 -16.23 -11.36 -26.39
C ASN A 156 -15.45 -10.90 -25.15
N VAL A 157 -15.18 -11.84 -24.24
CA VAL A 157 -14.48 -11.60 -22.96
C VAL A 157 -13.13 -10.91 -23.17
N LYS A 158 -12.34 -11.36 -24.16
CA LYS A 158 -11.03 -10.79 -24.43
C LYS A 158 -11.12 -9.34 -24.90
N ALA A 159 -12.07 -9.02 -25.78
CA ALA A 159 -12.34 -7.65 -26.19
C ALA A 159 -12.75 -6.77 -25.01
N LEU A 160 -13.60 -7.28 -24.09
CA LEU A 160 -14.01 -6.55 -22.89
C LEU A 160 -12.81 -6.22 -22.00
N LEU A 161 -11.98 -7.22 -21.70
CA LEU A 161 -10.79 -7.05 -20.86
C LEU A 161 -9.75 -6.15 -21.52
N ASN A 162 -9.54 -6.23 -22.83
CA ASN A 162 -8.66 -5.31 -23.55
C ASN A 162 -9.11 -3.85 -23.43
N ILE A 163 -10.42 -3.58 -23.50
CA ILE A 163 -10.96 -2.24 -23.29
C ILE A 163 -10.74 -1.81 -21.82
N ALA A 164 -10.99 -2.72 -20.87
CA ALA A 164 -10.77 -2.49 -19.44
C ALA A 164 -9.33 -2.07 -19.14
N TYR A 165 -8.33 -2.79 -19.65
CA TYR A 165 -6.93 -2.46 -19.39
C TYR A 165 -6.41 -1.20 -20.11
N ASN A 166 -7.23 -0.54 -20.93
CA ASN A 166 -6.91 0.76 -21.53
C ASN A 166 -7.48 1.96 -20.75
N ASP A 167 -8.48 1.75 -19.89
CA ASP A 167 -9.14 2.81 -19.12
C ASP A 167 -9.49 2.31 -17.71
N TYR A 168 -8.86 2.88 -16.68
CA TYR A 168 -9.07 2.50 -15.29
C TYR A 168 -10.54 2.62 -14.84
N ALA A 169 -11.24 3.68 -15.25
CA ALA A 169 -12.64 3.86 -14.87
C ALA A 169 -13.54 2.81 -15.53
N PHE A 170 -13.19 2.35 -16.73
CA PHE A 170 -13.86 1.22 -17.36
C PHE A 170 -13.51 -0.11 -16.67
N TYR A 171 -12.25 -0.31 -16.31
CA TYR A 171 -11.80 -1.48 -15.55
C TYR A 171 -12.55 -1.64 -14.22
N GLU A 172 -12.69 -0.58 -13.43
CA GLU A 172 -13.44 -0.63 -12.17
C GLU A 172 -14.91 -1.00 -12.38
N ARG A 173 -15.53 -0.50 -13.46
CA ARG A 173 -16.91 -0.88 -13.82
C ARG A 173 -17.01 -2.35 -14.21
N VAL A 174 -16.05 -2.88 -14.97
CA VAL A 174 -16.01 -4.30 -15.35
C VAL A 174 -15.84 -5.18 -14.11
N ALA A 175 -14.92 -4.81 -13.21
CA ALA A 175 -14.72 -5.48 -11.94
C ALA A 175 -16.00 -5.46 -11.08
N ALA A 176 -16.67 -4.30 -10.98
CA ALA A 176 -17.93 -4.18 -10.25
C ALA A 176 -19.03 -5.06 -10.83
N GLN A 177 -19.17 -5.11 -12.16
CA GLN A 177 -20.13 -5.99 -12.84
C GLN A 177 -19.84 -7.48 -12.59
N PHE A 178 -18.55 -7.87 -12.55
CA PHE A 178 -18.14 -9.22 -12.15
C PHE A 178 -18.50 -9.50 -10.69
N THR A 179 -18.16 -8.61 -9.75
CA THR A 179 -18.50 -8.83 -8.33
C THR A 179 -20.01 -8.83 -8.08
N ALA A 180 -20.78 -8.19 -8.96
CA ALA A 180 -22.23 -8.20 -8.93
C ALA A 180 -22.86 -9.37 -9.71
N GLY A 181 -22.08 -10.35 -10.17
CA GLY A 181 -22.58 -11.57 -10.80
C GLY A 181 -23.06 -11.41 -12.26
N TYR A 182 -23.04 -10.20 -12.82
CA TYR A 182 -23.58 -9.94 -14.16
C TYR A 182 -22.68 -10.46 -15.28
N LEU A 183 -21.35 -10.43 -15.06
CA LEU A 183 -20.40 -10.87 -16.08
C LEU A 183 -20.39 -12.40 -16.19
N GLN A 184 -20.56 -13.10 -15.07
CA GLN A 184 -20.65 -14.56 -14.99
C GLN A 184 -21.81 -15.07 -15.83
N ILE A 185 -22.98 -14.44 -15.72
CA ILE A 185 -24.16 -14.76 -16.55
C ILE A 185 -23.82 -14.67 -18.04
N TRP A 186 -23.15 -13.60 -18.46
CA TRP A 186 -22.77 -13.48 -19.86
C TRP A 186 -21.78 -14.56 -20.28
N ILE A 187 -20.76 -14.85 -19.46
CA ILE A 187 -19.73 -15.84 -19.77
C ILE A 187 -20.32 -17.25 -19.83
N GLU A 188 -21.16 -17.63 -18.86
CA GLU A 188 -21.83 -18.93 -18.81
C GLU A 188 -22.66 -19.20 -20.07
N GLU A 189 -23.41 -18.20 -20.54
CA GLU A 189 -24.33 -18.35 -21.67
C GLU A 189 -23.64 -18.18 -23.04
N THR A 190 -22.55 -17.38 -23.13
CA THR A 190 -21.92 -17.02 -24.43
C THR A 190 -20.55 -17.65 -24.67
N ALA A 191 -19.86 -18.09 -23.61
CA ALA A 191 -18.51 -18.66 -23.69
C ALA A 191 -18.33 -19.82 -22.68
N PRO A 192 -19.03 -20.94 -22.87
CA PRO A 192 -19.02 -22.07 -21.92
C PRO A 192 -17.62 -22.65 -21.68
N ASP A 193 -16.74 -22.59 -22.69
CA ASP A 193 -15.34 -23.02 -22.56
C ASP A 193 -14.55 -22.18 -21.52
N LEU A 194 -14.95 -20.92 -21.32
CA LEU A 194 -14.38 -20.02 -20.31
C LEU A 194 -15.14 -20.06 -18.99
N ALA A 195 -16.32 -20.69 -18.92
CA ALA A 195 -17.07 -20.81 -17.67
C ALA A 195 -16.28 -21.60 -16.62
N GLY A 196 -15.47 -22.60 -17.04
CA GLY A 196 -14.55 -23.31 -16.15
C GLY A 196 -13.40 -22.44 -15.59
N ALA A 197 -13.19 -21.23 -16.13
CA ALA A 197 -12.23 -20.27 -15.59
C ALA A 197 -12.84 -19.41 -14.47
N LEU A 198 -14.17 -19.37 -14.33
CA LEU A 198 -14.84 -18.70 -13.22
C LEU A 198 -14.58 -19.49 -11.93
N ASP A 199 -14.12 -18.79 -10.90
CA ASP A 199 -14.13 -19.35 -9.55
C ASP A 199 -15.54 -19.21 -8.96
N GLU A 200 -15.88 -20.02 -7.95
CA GLU A 200 -17.21 -19.97 -7.29
C GLU A 200 -17.49 -18.63 -6.58
N GLY A 201 -16.43 -17.83 -6.33
CA GLY A 201 -16.52 -16.54 -5.65
C GLY A 201 -16.87 -15.37 -6.57
N GLN A 202 -17.44 -14.33 -5.96
CA GLN A 202 -17.76 -13.04 -6.61
C GLN A 202 -16.94 -11.89 -6.00
N GLU A 203 -15.76 -12.18 -5.46
CA GLU A 203 -14.89 -11.15 -4.89
C GLU A 203 -13.96 -10.55 -5.96
N TYR A 204 -13.36 -9.40 -5.65
CA TYR A 204 -12.41 -8.74 -6.55
C TYR A 204 -11.19 -9.62 -6.87
N ASN A 205 -10.74 -10.45 -5.93
CA ASN A 205 -9.64 -11.37 -6.19
C ASN A 205 -10.03 -12.49 -7.17
N ASP A 206 -11.29 -12.91 -7.18
CA ASP A 206 -11.81 -13.88 -8.15
C ASP A 206 -11.89 -13.25 -9.55
N PHE A 207 -12.24 -11.96 -9.63
CA PHE A 207 -12.15 -11.19 -10.88
C PHE A 207 -10.71 -11.15 -11.42
N LEU A 208 -9.71 -10.87 -10.56
CA LEU A 208 -8.30 -10.88 -10.96
C LEU A 208 -7.87 -12.26 -11.47
N ARG A 209 -8.20 -13.34 -10.74
CA ARG A 209 -7.90 -14.71 -11.18
C ARG A 209 -8.54 -15.02 -12.52
N PHE A 210 -9.81 -14.67 -12.70
CA PHE A 210 -10.51 -14.83 -13.96
C PHE A 210 -9.79 -14.09 -15.10
N ALA A 211 -9.48 -12.80 -14.91
CA ALA A 211 -8.79 -12.02 -15.93
C ALA A 211 -7.44 -12.65 -16.31
N PHE A 212 -6.66 -13.13 -15.33
CA PHE A 212 -5.36 -13.75 -15.58
C PHE A 212 -5.45 -15.19 -16.14
N LYS A 213 -6.55 -15.92 -15.91
CA LYS A 213 -6.81 -17.18 -16.61
C LYS A 213 -7.12 -16.95 -18.10
N VAL A 214 -7.81 -15.85 -18.42
CA VAL A 214 -8.08 -15.45 -19.82
C VAL A 214 -6.80 -15.05 -20.54
N ASP A 215 -5.97 -14.20 -19.93
CA ASP A 215 -4.63 -13.90 -20.43
C ASP A 215 -3.66 -13.63 -19.25
N PRO A 216 -2.65 -14.50 -19.02
CA PRO A 216 -1.70 -14.30 -17.92
C PRO A 216 -0.74 -13.12 -18.14
N LYS A 217 -0.74 -12.52 -19.33
CA LYS A 217 0.07 -11.34 -19.64
C LYS A 217 -0.64 -10.02 -19.34
N TYR A 218 -1.89 -10.05 -18.87
CA TYR A 218 -2.54 -8.81 -18.49
C TYR A 218 -1.75 -8.10 -17.36
N PRO A 219 -1.58 -6.77 -17.46
CA PRO A 219 -1.01 -5.98 -16.39
C PRO A 219 -1.94 -5.96 -15.17
N ILE A 220 -1.46 -5.47 -14.04
CA ILE A 220 -2.29 -5.28 -12.83
C ILE A 220 -2.45 -3.79 -12.50
N TYR A 221 -3.65 -3.40 -12.09
CA TYR A 221 -3.89 -2.08 -11.52
C TYR A 221 -3.65 -2.08 -10.01
N PHE A 222 -2.92 -1.08 -9.54
CA PHE A 222 -2.79 -0.72 -8.13
C PHE A 222 -3.36 0.68 -7.93
N GLY A 223 -4.68 0.76 -7.72
CA GLY A 223 -5.41 2.00 -7.94
C GLY A 223 -5.31 2.40 -9.42
N GLU A 224 -5.19 3.69 -9.71
CA GLU A 224 -5.09 4.20 -11.09
C GLU A 224 -3.76 3.84 -11.80
N ARG A 225 -2.78 3.27 -11.09
CA ARG A 225 -1.47 2.92 -11.64
C ARG A 225 -1.49 1.54 -12.27
N LEU A 226 -1.25 1.48 -13.58
CA LEU A 226 -1.10 0.23 -14.32
C LEU A 226 0.35 -0.26 -14.29
N VAL A 227 0.56 -1.50 -13.82
CA VAL A 227 1.88 -2.12 -13.71
C VAL A 227 1.93 -3.35 -14.61
N LYS A 228 2.84 -3.32 -15.59
CA LYS A 228 2.95 -4.35 -16.64
C LYS A 228 3.73 -5.58 -16.22
N ASP A 229 4.76 -5.39 -15.39
CA ASP A 229 5.64 -6.46 -14.97
C ASP A 229 6.23 -6.15 -13.58
N PRO A 230 6.81 -7.16 -12.90
CA PRO A 230 7.35 -6.97 -11.56
C PRO A 230 8.51 -5.96 -11.47
N SER A 231 9.30 -5.79 -12.54
CA SER A 231 10.42 -4.81 -12.55
C SER A 231 9.88 -3.39 -12.58
N ALA A 232 8.80 -3.16 -13.34
CA ALA A 232 8.07 -1.90 -13.32
C ALA A 232 7.46 -1.61 -11.93
N LEU A 233 6.98 -2.65 -11.22
CA LEU A 233 6.51 -2.51 -9.84
C LEU A 233 7.65 -2.04 -8.91
N VAL A 234 8.80 -2.70 -8.98
CA VAL A 234 9.99 -2.35 -8.18
C VAL A 234 10.39 -0.90 -8.44
N THR A 235 10.47 -0.49 -9.70
CA THR A 235 10.82 0.87 -10.09
C THR A 235 9.81 1.87 -9.52
N LEU A 236 8.51 1.62 -9.70
CA LEU A 236 7.44 2.49 -9.19
C LEU A 236 7.53 2.64 -7.67
N LEU A 237 7.69 1.53 -6.95
CA LEU A 237 7.86 1.56 -5.50
C LEU A 237 9.14 2.29 -5.11
N GLN A 238 10.25 2.17 -5.84
CA GLN A 238 11.49 2.90 -5.56
C GLN A 238 11.37 4.42 -5.75
N THR A 239 10.57 4.88 -6.70
CA THR A 239 10.48 6.31 -7.04
C THR A 239 9.34 7.07 -6.37
N ASP A 240 8.21 6.42 -6.09
CA ASP A 240 6.99 7.07 -5.58
C ASP A 240 6.73 6.69 -4.11
N PHE A 241 7.17 7.54 -3.19
CA PHE A 241 7.04 7.29 -1.74
C PHE A 241 5.60 7.38 -1.24
N GLU A 242 4.78 8.28 -1.80
CA GLU A 242 3.37 8.42 -1.40
C GLU A 242 2.60 7.16 -1.79
N PHE A 243 2.86 6.63 -2.99
CA PHE A 243 2.26 5.39 -3.44
C PHE A 243 2.57 4.20 -2.52
N ARG A 244 3.78 4.12 -1.93
CA ARG A 244 4.15 3.03 -1.00
C ARG A 244 3.21 2.91 0.19
N GLU A 245 2.76 4.04 0.75
CA GLU A 245 1.91 4.02 1.94
C GLU A 245 0.56 3.37 1.65
N HIS A 246 0.02 3.61 0.47
CA HIS A 246 -1.22 3.01 0.00
C HIS A 246 -1.00 1.59 -0.53
N PHE A 247 0.17 1.31 -1.11
CA PHE A 247 0.46 0.03 -1.76
C PHE A 247 0.32 -1.17 -0.83
N TYR A 248 0.60 -1.00 0.46
CA TYR A 248 0.43 -2.05 1.45
C TYR A 248 -0.98 -2.63 1.50
N LEU A 249 -2.03 -1.86 1.14
CA LEU A 249 -3.39 -2.37 1.06
C LEU A 249 -3.54 -3.50 0.03
N PHE A 250 -2.82 -3.43 -1.08
CA PHE A 250 -2.83 -4.47 -2.11
C PHE A 250 -2.15 -5.76 -1.66
N ILE A 251 -1.08 -5.63 -0.86
CA ILE A 251 -0.43 -6.76 -0.17
C ILE A 251 -1.40 -7.41 0.82
N LYS A 252 -2.05 -6.59 1.67
CA LYS A 252 -2.99 -7.04 2.69
C LYS A 252 -4.21 -7.73 2.09
N ASN A 253 -4.74 -7.19 1.00
CA ASN A 253 -5.92 -7.71 0.32
C ASN A 253 -5.62 -8.90 -0.61
N LYS A 254 -4.38 -9.39 -0.62
CA LYS A 254 -3.91 -10.54 -1.40
C LYS A 254 -3.94 -10.37 -2.93
N GLN A 255 -4.12 -9.15 -3.43
CA GLN A 255 -4.21 -8.88 -4.87
C GLN A 255 -2.87 -9.15 -5.56
N LEU A 256 -1.77 -8.80 -4.89
CA LEU A 256 -0.43 -9.04 -5.40
C LEU A 256 -0.10 -10.55 -5.51
N GLN A 257 -0.57 -11.34 -4.55
CA GLN A 257 -0.38 -12.77 -4.49
C GLN A 257 -1.09 -13.47 -5.64
N VAL A 258 -2.32 -13.04 -5.97
CA VAL A 258 -3.06 -13.52 -7.16
C VAL A 258 -2.27 -13.24 -8.44
N TRP A 259 -1.69 -12.04 -8.56
CA TRP A 259 -0.85 -11.70 -9.72
C TRP A 259 0.44 -12.52 -9.79
N PHE A 260 1.12 -12.72 -8.67
CA PHE A 260 2.33 -13.56 -8.62
C PHE A 260 2.06 -15.01 -9.00
N GLU A 261 0.93 -15.56 -8.58
CA GLU A 261 0.51 -16.89 -8.99
C GLU A 261 0.30 -16.97 -10.51
N SER A 262 -0.33 -15.97 -11.13
CA SER A 262 -0.59 -15.98 -12.57
C SER A 262 0.68 -15.92 -13.42
N ILE A 263 1.70 -15.19 -12.96
CA ILE A 263 3.01 -15.12 -13.62
C ILE A 263 3.98 -16.25 -13.18
N ARG A 264 3.46 -17.30 -12.52
CA ARG A 264 4.22 -18.48 -12.05
C ARG A 264 5.34 -18.14 -11.06
N ARG A 265 5.10 -17.15 -10.20
CA ARG A 265 6.00 -16.71 -9.12
C ARG A 265 5.40 -16.96 -7.73
N SER A 266 4.71 -18.09 -7.55
CA SER A 266 4.11 -18.46 -6.26
C SER A 266 5.10 -18.55 -5.10
N ALA A 267 6.38 -18.85 -5.37
CA ALA A 267 7.44 -18.80 -4.37
C ALA A 267 7.59 -17.42 -3.71
N TRP A 268 7.41 -16.33 -4.47
CA TRP A 268 7.45 -14.97 -3.94
C TRP A 268 6.31 -14.69 -2.96
N THR A 269 5.13 -15.28 -3.18
CA THR A 269 4.01 -15.20 -2.24
C THR A 269 4.35 -15.87 -0.91
N VAL A 270 5.02 -17.03 -0.93
CA VAL A 270 5.46 -17.72 0.28
C VAL A 270 6.49 -16.89 1.04
N GLU A 271 7.54 -16.42 0.36
CA GLU A 271 8.58 -15.58 0.96
C GLU A 271 8.02 -14.28 1.55
N LEU A 272 7.07 -13.64 0.85
CA LEU A 272 6.41 -12.43 1.32
C LEU A 272 5.60 -12.72 2.58
N ASN A 273 4.80 -13.78 2.59
CA ASN A 273 3.98 -14.14 3.75
C ASN A 273 4.84 -14.46 4.98
N ASP A 274 5.96 -15.17 4.81
CA ASP A 274 6.87 -15.47 5.91
C ASP A 274 7.55 -14.22 6.45
N ALA A 275 7.96 -13.31 5.56
CA ALA A 275 8.52 -12.04 6.00
C ALA A 275 7.47 -11.13 6.68
N LEU A 276 6.22 -11.13 6.21
CA LEU A 276 5.13 -10.40 6.85
C LEU A 276 4.87 -10.90 8.27
N LYS A 277 4.99 -12.20 8.56
CA LYS A 277 4.89 -12.77 9.91
C LYS A 277 6.02 -12.26 10.82
N ILE A 278 7.25 -12.21 10.31
CA ILE A 278 8.41 -11.68 11.06
C ILE A 278 8.19 -10.21 11.37
N ILE A 279 7.79 -9.42 10.38
CA ILE A 279 7.53 -7.98 10.51
C ILE A 279 6.38 -7.70 11.48
N SER A 280 5.29 -8.49 11.42
CA SER A 280 4.13 -8.28 12.31
C SER A 280 4.48 -8.53 13.78
N ASN A 281 5.35 -9.49 14.05
CA ASN A 281 5.73 -9.91 15.40
C ASN A 281 6.85 -9.07 16.03
N TYR A 282 7.49 -8.20 15.25
CA TYR A 282 8.54 -7.33 15.77
C TYR A 282 7.93 -6.18 16.59
N GLU A 283 8.26 -6.13 17.89
CA GLU A 283 7.70 -5.17 18.84
C GLU A 283 8.26 -3.75 18.65
N GLY A 284 9.47 -3.62 18.10
CA GLY A 284 10.14 -2.32 17.90
C GLY A 284 9.58 -1.45 16.75
N LEU A 285 8.57 -1.91 16.02
CA LEU A 285 7.97 -1.16 14.91
C LEU A 285 6.52 -0.81 15.19
N ASN A 286 6.14 0.44 14.90
CA ASN A 286 4.74 0.85 14.90
C ASN A 286 4.03 0.35 13.62
N SER A 287 2.71 0.52 13.56
CA SER A 287 1.91 0.06 12.43
C SER A 287 2.27 0.69 11.09
N ARG A 288 2.80 1.92 11.04
CA ARG A 288 3.23 2.58 9.81
C ARG A 288 4.56 2.00 9.32
N ASP A 289 5.51 1.83 10.23
CA ASP A 289 6.83 1.31 9.91
C ASP A 289 6.77 -0.16 9.46
N LYS A 290 5.87 -0.96 10.04
CA LYS A 290 5.59 -2.33 9.58
C LYS A 290 5.14 -2.37 8.11
N LYS A 291 4.32 -1.41 7.66
CA LYS A 291 3.90 -1.32 6.26
C LYS A 291 5.07 -1.00 5.33
N GLN A 292 5.93 -0.06 5.74
CA GLN A 292 7.11 0.32 4.96
C GLN A 292 8.11 -0.83 4.86
N ALA A 293 8.38 -1.52 5.97
CA ALA A 293 9.23 -2.71 6.00
C ALA A 293 8.69 -3.82 5.08
N ALA A 294 7.37 -4.03 5.06
CA ALA A 294 6.73 -5.01 4.17
C ALA A 294 6.94 -4.69 2.69
N VAL A 295 6.76 -3.42 2.30
CA VAL A 295 6.98 -2.97 0.91
C VAL A 295 8.46 -3.07 0.54
N GLN A 296 9.36 -2.70 1.45
CA GLN A 296 10.79 -2.83 1.25
C GLN A 296 11.23 -4.28 1.06
N ARG A 297 10.70 -5.18 1.88
CA ARG A 297 10.96 -6.62 1.74
C ARG A 297 10.44 -7.15 0.41
N LEU A 298 9.25 -6.73 -0.01
CA LEU A 298 8.69 -7.10 -1.30
C LEU A 298 9.60 -6.70 -2.46
N ILE A 299 10.13 -5.48 -2.46
CA ILE A 299 11.03 -5.00 -3.51
C ILE A 299 12.20 -5.98 -3.69
N ARG A 300 12.78 -6.47 -2.60
CA ARG A 300 13.91 -7.42 -2.62
C ARG A 300 13.53 -8.83 -3.06
N ILE A 301 12.31 -9.27 -2.76
CA ILE A 301 11.79 -10.57 -3.22
C ILE A 301 11.64 -10.55 -4.74
N ILE A 302 11.13 -9.44 -5.30
CA ILE A 302 10.95 -9.27 -6.74
C ILE A 302 12.29 -9.09 -7.45
N ASP A 303 13.16 -8.22 -6.91
CA ASP A 303 14.46 -7.91 -7.46
C ASP A 303 15.57 -8.12 -6.40
N PRO A 304 16.20 -9.30 -6.39
CA PRO A 304 17.31 -9.61 -5.49
C PRO A 304 18.58 -8.78 -5.72
N SER A 305 18.68 -8.08 -6.85
CA SER A 305 19.83 -7.21 -7.14
C SER A 305 19.76 -5.86 -6.42
N VAL A 306 18.59 -5.51 -5.87
CA VAL A 306 18.43 -4.32 -5.02
C VAL A 306 19.20 -4.51 -3.74
N ASP A 307 20.18 -3.62 -3.51
CA ASP A 307 21.01 -3.62 -2.31
C ASP A 307 20.16 -3.63 -1.03
N GLN A 308 20.55 -4.50 -0.10
CA GLN A 308 19.99 -4.50 1.24
C GLN A 308 20.37 -3.20 1.95
N VAL A 309 19.42 -2.62 2.68
CA VAL A 309 19.71 -1.51 3.57
C VAL A 309 20.75 -1.97 4.59
N GLN A 310 21.85 -1.23 4.67
CA GLN A 310 22.93 -1.50 5.62
C GLN A 310 23.11 -0.31 6.53
N LEU A 311 23.45 -0.59 7.79
CA LEU A 311 23.90 0.41 8.74
C LEU A 311 25.42 0.47 8.70
N LEU A 312 25.96 1.66 8.56
CA LEU A 312 27.39 1.92 8.64
C LEU A 312 27.68 2.92 9.77
N SER A 313 28.86 2.80 10.35
CA SER A 313 29.45 3.80 11.24
C SER A 313 30.87 4.05 10.78
N GLU A 314 31.28 5.31 10.71
CA GLU A 314 32.68 5.68 10.47
C GLU A 314 33.56 5.23 11.64
N THR A 315 32.98 5.22 12.84
CA THR A 315 33.63 4.76 14.08
C THR A 315 33.55 3.24 14.16
N LYS A 316 34.68 2.58 13.91
CA LYS A 316 34.80 1.11 14.05
C LYS A 316 34.94 0.66 15.51
N GLU A 317 35.52 1.50 16.36
CA GLU A 317 35.74 1.24 17.78
C GLU A 317 35.78 2.57 18.54
N ILE A 318 35.17 2.60 19.72
CA ILE A 318 35.16 3.75 20.62
C ILE A 318 36.17 3.47 21.73
N ASP A 319 37.37 4.05 21.63
CA ASP A 319 38.39 3.98 22.67
C ASP A 319 38.40 5.26 23.51
N LEU A 320 37.89 5.14 24.73
CA LEU A 320 37.85 6.18 25.75
C LEU A 320 38.62 5.70 27.00
N THR A 321 39.85 5.22 26.79
CA THR A 321 40.74 4.77 27.87
C THR A 321 41.40 5.89 28.68
N LYS A 322 41.29 7.14 28.23
CA LYS A 322 41.90 8.32 28.89
C LYS A 322 40.84 9.27 29.47
N LEU A 323 39.75 8.72 30.01
CA LEU A 323 38.69 9.54 30.61
C LEU A 323 39.19 10.13 31.92
N GLU A 324 39.22 11.46 32.03
CA GLU A 324 39.50 12.10 33.31
C GLU A 324 38.31 11.91 34.25
N ALA A 325 38.50 11.26 35.40
CA ALA A 325 37.47 10.99 36.41
C ALA A 325 37.03 12.25 37.19
N SER A 326 36.69 13.33 36.48
CA SER A 326 36.35 14.63 37.04
C SER A 326 35.10 15.26 36.44
N LYS A 327 34.70 14.88 35.22
CA LYS A 327 33.53 15.45 34.53
C LYS A 327 32.81 14.39 33.67
N PRO A 328 31.48 14.49 33.53
CA PRO A 328 30.78 13.69 32.54
C PRO A 328 31.23 14.07 31.13
N LEU A 329 31.32 13.06 30.25
CA LEU A 329 31.66 13.21 28.83
C LEU A 329 30.46 12.79 27.99
N GLN A 330 30.18 13.53 26.92
CA GLN A 330 29.33 13.07 25.83
C GLN A 330 30.19 12.80 24.59
N HIS A 331 30.08 11.60 24.03
CA HIS A 331 30.77 11.19 22.81
C HIS A 331 29.77 10.88 21.70
N ALA A 332 29.89 11.55 20.56
CA ALA A 332 28.99 11.38 19.43
C ALA A 332 29.50 10.29 18.49
N VAL A 333 28.61 9.37 18.10
CA VAL A 333 28.83 8.31 17.13
C VAL A 333 27.84 8.52 15.99
N VAL A 334 28.34 8.77 14.79
CA VAL A 334 27.49 9.00 13.62
C VAL A 334 27.19 7.67 12.95
N ILE A 335 25.90 7.31 12.89
CA ILE A 335 25.41 6.17 12.13
C ILE A 335 24.82 6.66 10.83
N GLN A 336 25.16 5.96 9.75
CA GLN A 336 24.74 6.26 8.40
C GLN A 336 23.94 5.08 7.81
N LEU A 337 22.86 5.41 7.11
CA LEU A 337 22.11 4.49 6.28
C LEU A 337 22.79 4.38 4.91
N ARG A 338 23.19 3.17 4.55
CA ARG A 338 23.66 2.86 3.19
C ARG A 338 22.50 2.27 2.40
N HIS A 339 22.32 2.77 1.17
CA HIS A 339 21.25 2.43 0.23
C HIS A 339 19.88 2.99 0.60
N THR A 340 18.98 3.02 -0.39
CA THR A 340 17.67 3.66 -0.29
C THR A 340 16.69 2.78 0.50
N GLY A 341 16.09 3.32 1.54
CA GLY A 341 15.06 2.69 2.34
C GLY A 341 14.60 3.52 3.53
N VAL A 342 13.75 2.89 4.35
CA VAL A 342 13.33 3.40 5.66
C VAL A 342 13.72 2.35 6.68
N LEU A 343 14.52 2.74 7.68
CA LEU A 343 15.00 1.81 8.70
C LEU A 343 14.81 2.41 10.08
N LYS A 344 14.11 1.69 10.95
CA LYS A 344 14.02 2.03 12.37
C LYS A 344 14.93 1.10 13.15
N CYS A 345 15.74 1.66 14.04
CA CYS A 345 16.72 0.91 14.80
C CYS A 345 16.52 1.12 16.29
N GLN A 346 16.60 0.04 17.05
CA GLN A 346 16.76 0.08 18.49
C GLN A 346 18.24 0.18 18.82
N ILE A 347 18.57 1.00 19.80
CA ILE A 347 19.93 1.21 20.27
C ILE A 347 20.00 0.76 21.72
N SER A 348 20.97 -0.06 22.03
CA SER A 348 21.23 -0.51 23.40
C SER A 348 22.72 -0.71 23.64
N LEU A 349 23.10 -0.75 24.91
CA LEU A 349 24.40 -1.26 25.32
C LEU A 349 24.22 -2.73 25.68
N LYS A 350 25.12 -3.59 25.19
CA LYS A 350 25.08 -5.02 25.46
C LYS A 350 25.17 -5.33 26.95
N ASP A 351 26.02 -4.59 27.65
CA ASP A 351 26.22 -4.72 29.09
C ASP A 351 25.93 -3.37 29.77
N THR A 352 25.10 -3.39 30.81
CA THR A 352 24.81 -2.19 31.60
C THR A 352 25.99 -1.89 32.51
N ILE A 353 26.72 -0.81 32.21
CA ILE A 353 27.80 -0.29 33.07
C ILE A 353 27.30 0.93 33.82
N GLU A 354 27.48 0.96 35.14
CA GLU A 354 27.05 2.10 35.95
C GLU A 354 27.77 3.39 35.51
N GLY A 355 26.98 4.43 35.18
CA GLY A 355 27.50 5.69 34.68
C GLY A 355 27.71 5.75 33.17
N VAL A 356 27.40 4.69 32.42
CA VAL A 356 27.42 4.72 30.94
C VAL A 356 25.99 4.59 30.44
N GLY A 357 25.57 5.52 29.59
CA GLY A 357 24.25 5.56 29.01
C GLY A 357 24.26 6.02 27.55
N ILE A 358 23.11 5.93 26.92
CA ILE A 358 22.84 6.42 25.57
C ILE A 358 21.70 7.43 25.64
N ASN A 359 21.81 8.52 24.88
CA ASN A 359 20.82 9.60 24.90
C ASN A 359 19.48 9.22 24.28
N GLN A 360 19.47 8.22 23.39
CA GLN A 360 18.30 7.77 22.65
C GLN A 360 18.35 6.25 22.48
N SER A 361 17.22 5.59 22.74
CA SER A 361 17.06 4.15 22.56
C SER A 361 16.52 3.76 21.19
N GLU A 362 16.11 4.74 20.38
CA GLU A 362 15.51 4.53 19.07
C GLU A 362 15.92 5.63 18.09
N ILE A 363 16.23 5.24 16.86
CA ILE A 363 16.50 6.13 15.73
C ILE A 363 15.77 5.67 14.48
N GLN A 364 15.47 6.60 13.59
CA GLN A 364 14.82 6.32 12.32
C GLN A 364 15.58 6.99 11.18
N PHE A 365 15.93 6.20 10.17
CA PHE A 365 16.49 6.66 8.93
C PHE A 365 15.44 6.64 7.83
N ASN A 366 15.43 7.68 7.00
CA ASN A 366 14.57 7.77 5.84
C ASN A 366 15.34 8.43 4.68
N SER A 367 15.87 7.61 3.79
CA SER A 367 16.60 8.09 2.61
C SER A 367 15.76 8.99 1.70
N PHE A 368 14.44 8.82 1.64
CA PHE A 368 13.55 9.64 0.81
C PHE A 368 13.38 11.06 1.36
N LYS A 369 13.61 11.24 2.66
CA LYS A 369 13.61 12.56 3.34
C LYS A 369 15.00 13.13 3.56
N GLN A 370 16.04 12.51 2.98
CA GLN A 370 17.45 12.82 3.22
C GLN A 370 17.90 12.61 4.69
N GLU A 371 17.16 11.82 5.47
CA GLU A 371 17.49 11.44 6.84
C GLU A 371 18.38 10.19 6.83
N VAL A 372 19.57 10.31 6.25
CA VAL A 372 20.51 9.19 6.04
C VAL A 372 21.63 9.10 7.08
N SER A 373 21.76 10.09 7.96
CA SER A 373 22.84 10.15 8.95
C SER A 373 22.34 10.77 10.25
N LEU A 374 22.56 10.08 11.37
CA LEU A 374 22.13 10.54 12.70
C LEU A 374 23.22 10.30 13.74
N PRO A 375 23.50 11.30 14.61
CA PRO A 375 24.41 11.12 15.74
C PRO A 375 23.69 10.42 16.91
N ILE A 376 24.36 9.44 17.51
CA ILE A 376 24.04 8.86 18.81
C ILE A 376 25.05 9.40 19.82
N PHE A 377 24.59 9.85 20.98
CA PHE A 377 25.45 10.34 22.04
C PHE A 377 25.58 9.30 23.16
N LEU A 378 26.80 8.82 23.37
CA LEU A 378 27.20 8.06 24.55
C LEU A 378 27.47 9.03 25.70
N GLU A 379 26.69 8.89 26.76
CA GLU A 379 26.83 9.68 27.98
C GLU A 379 27.62 8.90 29.03
N ILE A 380 28.75 9.43 29.45
CA ILE A 380 29.68 8.75 30.37
C ILE A 380 29.91 9.63 31.59
N ASP A 381 29.31 9.24 32.71
CA ASP A 381 29.56 9.76 34.04
C ASP A 381 30.81 9.09 34.63
N SER A 382 31.96 9.68 34.34
CA SER A 382 33.28 9.18 34.77
C SER A 382 33.48 9.14 36.29
N ILE A 383 32.60 9.79 37.07
CA ILE A 383 32.66 9.81 38.54
C ILE A 383 32.18 8.48 39.12
N LYS A 384 31.25 7.80 38.43
CA LYS A 384 30.69 6.50 38.86
C LYS A 384 31.57 5.31 38.48
N LEU A 385 32.52 5.51 37.56
CA LEU A 385 33.43 4.46 37.11
C LEU A 385 34.56 4.21 38.12
N VAL A 386 34.93 2.94 38.30
CA VAL A 386 36.09 2.56 39.13
C VAL A 386 37.38 2.96 38.41
N LYS A 387 38.23 3.71 39.10
CA LYS A 387 39.47 4.26 38.53
C LYS A 387 40.48 3.16 38.23
N GLY A 388 41.05 3.18 37.03
CA GLY A 388 42.05 2.20 36.56
C GLY A 388 41.46 0.85 36.13
N GLN A 389 40.15 0.65 36.25
CA GLN A 389 39.47 -0.53 35.71
C GLN A 389 39.12 -0.31 34.24
N VAL A 390 39.38 -1.31 33.41
CA VAL A 390 38.97 -1.33 32.00
C VAL A 390 37.59 -1.97 31.91
N TYR A 391 36.65 -1.24 31.32
CA TYR A 391 35.34 -1.75 30.96
C TYR A 391 35.26 -1.94 29.44
N GLN A 392 34.65 -3.04 29.02
CA GLN A 392 34.39 -3.36 27.62
C GLN A 392 32.89 -3.63 27.48
N THR A 393 32.26 -2.97 26.51
CA THR A 393 30.87 -3.21 26.12
C THR A 393 30.72 -2.98 24.62
N GLU A 394 29.53 -3.22 24.08
CA GLU A 394 29.21 -3.01 22.68
C GLU A 394 27.97 -2.11 22.58
N LEU A 395 28.07 -1.06 21.75
CA LEU A 395 26.90 -0.32 21.29
C LEU A 395 26.25 -1.16 20.19
N VAL A 396 25.06 -1.65 20.48
CA VAL A 396 24.28 -2.53 19.61
C VAL A 396 23.17 -1.70 18.97
N VAL A 397 23.15 -1.68 17.64
CA VAL A 397 22.13 -0.97 16.86
C VAL A 397 21.44 -2.03 16.00
N THR A 398 20.22 -2.39 16.38
CA THR A 398 19.48 -3.50 15.78
C THR A 398 18.25 -3.00 15.04
N SER A 399 17.97 -3.61 13.90
CA SER A 399 16.76 -3.42 13.10
C SER A 399 16.29 -4.77 12.56
N ILE A 400 15.14 -4.78 11.88
CA ILE A 400 14.61 -5.99 11.25
C ILE A 400 15.51 -6.52 10.13
N ASP A 401 16.18 -5.62 9.41
CA ASP A 401 16.95 -5.94 8.22
C ASP A 401 18.46 -5.75 8.40
N ALA A 402 18.92 -5.18 9.52
CA ALA A 402 20.33 -4.86 9.75
C ALA A 402 20.69 -4.82 11.22
N GLU A 403 21.91 -5.23 11.54
CA GLU A 403 22.51 -5.10 12.87
C GLU A 403 23.90 -4.49 12.73
N LEU A 404 24.26 -3.61 13.67
CA LEU A 404 25.57 -2.98 13.76
C LEU A 404 26.07 -3.05 15.20
N PHE A 405 27.31 -3.50 15.36
CA PHE A 405 27.98 -3.64 16.64
C PHE A 405 29.22 -2.74 16.65
N ILE A 406 29.28 -1.80 17.59
CA ILE A 406 30.43 -0.90 17.76
C ILE A 406 31.04 -1.16 19.14
N PRO A 407 32.25 -1.76 19.21
CA PRO A 407 32.95 -1.99 20.47
C PRO A 407 33.27 -0.68 21.19
N VAL A 408 33.07 -0.66 22.51
CA VAL A 408 33.32 0.48 23.39
C VAL A 408 34.27 0.05 24.51
N ARG A 409 35.43 0.70 24.59
CA ARG A 409 36.41 0.53 25.68
C ARG A 409 36.48 1.80 26.51
N LEU A 410 36.32 1.64 27.82
CA LEU A 410 36.28 2.74 28.78
C LEU A 410 37.31 2.49 29.88
N MET A 411 38.10 3.50 30.22
CA MET A 411 38.91 3.49 31.44
C MET A 411 38.97 4.89 32.04
N ALA A 412 38.52 5.00 33.29
CA ALA A 412 38.61 6.24 34.05
C ALA A 412 40.00 6.35 34.68
N VAL A 413 40.73 7.41 34.33
CA VAL A 413 42.07 7.70 34.84
C VAL A 413 41.98 8.73 35.96
N TYR A 414 42.79 8.53 37.00
CA TYR A 414 42.89 9.49 38.11
C TYR A 414 43.36 10.86 37.58
N PRO A 415 42.62 11.96 37.84
CA PRO A 415 42.91 13.26 37.27
C PRO A 415 44.07 13.95 38.03
N ARG A 416 45.30 13.43 37.86
CA ARG A 416 46.50 13.89 38.58
C ARG A 416 46.69 15.41 38.51
N ARG A 417 46.44 16.00 37.34
CA ARG A 417 46.56 17.47 37.14
C ARG A 417 45.52 18.22 37.94
N ALA A 418 44.25 17.82 37.87
CA ALA A 418 43.18 18.47 38.61
C ALA A 418 43.44 18.37 40.13
N VAL A 419 43.80 17.18 40.62
CA VAL A 419 44.14 16.96 42.03
C VAL A 419 45.36 17.78 42.46
N ALA A 420 46.42 17.83 41.66
CA ALA A 420 47.59 18.66 41.94
C ALA A 420 47.24 20.14 42.00
N THR A 421 46.42 20.64 41.06
CA THR A 421 45.97 22.05 41.10
C THR A 421 45.09 22.34 42.31
N THR A 422 44.25 21.39 42.72
CA THR A 422 43.42 21.52 43.92
C THR A 422 44.26 21.50 45.19
N LEU A 423 45.24 20.60 45.28
CA LEU A 423 46.22 20.55 46.37
C LEU A 423 47.04 21.86 46.44
N MET A 424 47.50 22.42 45.33
CA MET A 424 48.18 23.71 45.32
C MET A 424 47.28 24.84 45.82
N LYS A 425 46.00 24.86 45.42
CA LYS A 425 45.03 25.85 45.93
C LYS A 425 44.87 25.74 47.45
N TYR A 426 44.69 24.52 47.97
CA TYR A 426 44.59 24.30 49.41
C TYR A 426 45.89 24.61 50.15
N ALA A 427 47.05 24.29 49.56
CA ALA A 427 48.36 24.64 50.11
C ALA A 427 48.56 26.17 50.15
N GLY A 428 48.13 26.89 49.11
CA GLY A 428 48.14 28.35 49.08
C GLY A 428 47.24 28.97 50.14
N ILE A 429 46.00 28.47 50.29
CA ILE A 429 45.07 28.90 51.36
C ILE A 429 45.68 28.60 52.73
N GLY A 430 46.26 27.42 52.91
CA GLY A 430 46.97 27.04 54.14
C GLY A 430 48.13 28.00 54.45
N ALA A 431 48.97 28.31 53.47
CA ALA A 431 50.08 29.25 53.64
C ALA A 431 49.59 30.64 54.06
N VAL A 432 48.51 31.14 53.45
CA VAL A 432 47.87 32.41 53.85
C VAL A 432 47.32 32.33 55.28
N TYR A 433 46.64 31.24 55.63
CA TYR A 433 46.13 31.03 56.99
C TYR A 433 47.23 31.03 58.04
N PHE A 434 48.33 30.30 57.80
CA PHE A 434 49.50 30.29 58.69
C PHE A 434 50.17 31.66 58.75
N MET A 435 50.22 32.41 57.65
CA MET A 435 50.75 33.76 57.62
C MET A 435 49.89 34.71 58.47
N ILE A 436 48.56 34.61 58.39
CA ILE A 436 47.62 35.39 59.20
C ILE A 436 47.76 35.03 60.68
N ILE A 437 47.79 33.75 61.03
CA ILE A 437 48.01 33.31 62.43
C ILE A 437 49.35 33.80 62.95
N ARG A 438 50.41 33.69 62.13
CA ARG A 438 51.74 34.17 62.47
C ARG A 438 51.74 35.68 62.69
N PHE A 439 51.04 36.44 61.85
CA PHE A 439 50.88 37.88 62.00
C PHE A 439 50.12 38.24 63.28
N ILE A 440 49.01 37.56 63.58
CA ILE A 440 48.23 37.77 64.81
C ILE A 440 49.06 37.44 66.06
N LEU A 441 49.79 36.32 66.06
CA LEU A 441 50.70 35.94 67.15
C LEU A 441 51.81 36.97 67.36
N ALA A 442 52.45 37.44 66.27
CA ALA A 442 53.48 38.46 66.35
C ALA A 442 52.94 39.78 66.93
N ALA A 443 51.73 40.20 66.51
CA ALA A 443 51.06 41.38 67.03
C ALA A 443 50.70 41.24 68.53
N LEU A 444 50.21 40.07 68.95
CA LEU A 444 49.84 39.79 70.34
C LEU A 444 51.04 39.68 71.30
N ILE A 445 52.19 39.21 70.81
CA ILE A 445 53.40 39.01 71.63
C ILE A 445 54.28 40.28 71.67
N GLN A 446 54.00 41.29 70.84
CA GLN A 446 54.78 42.53 70.72
C GLN A 446 56.29 42.30 70.52
N SER A 447 56.67 41.15 69.96
CA SER A 447 58.06 40.75 69.75
C SER A 447 58.35 40.61 68.26
N PRO A 448 59.08 41.57 67.64
CA PRO A 448 59.46 41.49 66.23
C PRO A 448 60.48 40.37 65.96
N GLY A 449 61.15 39.84 67.00
CA GLY A 449 62.24 38.86 66.88
C GLY A 449 61.80 37.46 66.45
N TRP A 450 60.52 37.10 66.64
CA TRP A 450 59.97 35.77 66.27
C TRP A 450 59.85 35.56 64.74
N LEU A 451 60.15 36.60 63.96
CA LEU A 451 60.29 36.55 62.51
C LEU A 451 61.71 36.23 62.02
N SER A 452 62.72 36.22 62.89
CA SER A 452 64.10 35.90 62.49
C SER A 452 64.33 34.38 62.44
N ILE A 453 64.81 33.89 61.28
CA ILE A 453 65.12 32.46 61.04
C ILE A 453 66.22 31.93 61.98
N HIS A 454 66.96 32.81 62.66
CA HIS A 454 68.12 32.46 63.49
C HIS A 454 67.81 32.08 64.96
N LEU A 455 66.55 32.09 65.40
CA LEU A 455 66.19 31.82 66.81
C LEU A 455 65.69 30.38 67.10
N GLY A 456 66.02 29.42 66.25
CA GLY A 456 65.42 28.08 66.30
C GLY A 456 65.96 27.06 67.30
N PHE A 457 67.18 27.23 67.85
CA PHE A 457 67.80 26.14 68.63
C PHE A 457 68.42 26.54 69.98
N ASN A 458 68.74 27.81 70.24
CA ASN A 458 69.47 28.20 71.45
C ASN A 458 68.59 28.77 72.59
N THR A 459 67.27 28.90 72.39
CA THR A 459 66.34 29.52 73.37
C THR A 459 65.30 28.56 73.94
N LEU A 460 65.52 27.24 73.84
CA LEU A 460 64.61 26.22 74.41
C LEU A 460 64.69 26.11 75.95
N SER A 461 65.57 26.86 76.61
CA SER A 461 65.83 26.77 78.05
C SER A 461 65.20 27.87 78.93
N TYR A 462 64.44 28.81 78.36
CA TYR A 462 63.72 29.82 79.15
C TYR A 462 62.23 29.48 79.26
N GLY A 463 61.71 29.53 80.49
CA GLY A 463 60.36 29.13 80.86
C GLY A 463 59.26 29.79 80.02
N LEU A 464 58.07 29.19 80.08
CA LEU A 464 56.88 29.55 79.30
C LEU A 464 56.70 31.09 79.22
N PRO A 465 56.60 31.67 78.01
CA PRO A 465 56.41 33.11 77.85
C PRO A 465 55.13 33.56 78.58
N HIS A 466 55.10 34.80 79.06
CA HIS A 466 53.98 35.38 79.85
C HIS A 466 52.59 35.21 79.19
N ASN A 467 52.51 34.96 77.87
CA ASN A 467 51.28 34.76 77.10
C ASN A 467 51.06 33.31 76.63
N TYR A 468 51.41 32.31 77.44
CA TYR A 468 51.30 30.88 77.06
C TYR A 468 49.87 30.46 76.63
N LEU A 469 48.82 31.08 77.17
CA LEU A 469 47.43 30.81 76.81
C LEU A 469 47.13 31.15 75.35
N ALA A 470 47.72 32.23 74.81
CA ALA A 470 47.59 32.58 73.40
C ALA A 470 48.25 31.53 72.49
N PHE A 471 49.36 30.94 72.95
CA PHE A 471 50.04 29.87 72.25
C PHE A 471 49.21 28.58 72.24
N VAL A 472 48.62 28.21 73.39
CA VAL A 472 47.72 27.06 73.50
C VAL A 472 46.47 27.26 72.64
N PHE A 473 45.88 28.46 72.63
CA PHE A 473 44.73 28.78 71.80
C PHE A 473 45.04 28.71 70.30
N ALA A 474 46.18 29.27 69.87
CA ALA A 474 46.64 29.17 68.49
C ALA A 474 46.94 27.72 68.08
N ALA A 475 47.51 26.91 68.97
CA ALA A 475 47.71 25.48 68.74
C ALA A 475 46.36 24.74 68.60
N PHE A 476 45.37 25.02 69.45
CA PHE A 476 44.03 24.44 69.34
C PHE A 476 43.34 24.81 68.03
N LEU A 477 43.45 26.06 67.57
CA LEU A 477 42.94 26.50 66.27
C LEU A 477 43.61 25.75 65.12
N LEU A 478 44.92 25.53 65.21
CA LEU A 478 45.70 24.80 64.22
C LEU A 478 45.32 23.32 64.13
N PHE A 479 45.31 22.63 65.26
CA PHE A 479 44.93 21.21 65.32
C PHE A 479 43.46 21.01 64.95
N GLY A 480 42.57 21.90 65.38
CA GLY A 480 41.16 21.87 65.03
C GLY A 480 40.92 22.06 63.53
N GLY A 481 41.60 23.02 62.91
CA GLY A 481 41.51 23.27 61.46
C GLY A 481 41.99 22.09 60.61
N VAL A 482 43.13 21.48 60.97
CA VAL A 482 43.67 20.30 60.27
C VAL A 482 42.74 19.09 60.42
N PHE A 483 42.19 18.86 61.61
CA PHE A 483 41.26 17.76 61.85
C PHE A 483 39.94 17.91 61.06
N LEU A 484 39.37 19.12 61.03
CA LEU A 484 38.17 19.41 60.24
C LEU A 484 38.42 19.27 58.74
N ALA A 485 39.55 19.76 58.24
CA ALA A 485 39.94 19.62 56.84
C ALA A 485 40.07 18.14 56.43
N MET A 486 40.74 17.31 57.24
CA MET A 486 40.84 15.87 56.98
C MET A 486 39.47 15.17 56.97
N ARG A 487 38.57 15.53 57.90
CA ARG A 487 37.23 14.94 57.97
C ARG A 487 36.38 15.30 56.74
N ILE A 488 36.49 16.53 56.25
CA ILE A 488 35.77 16.98 55.06
C ILE A 488 36.31 16.27 53.82
N ILE A 489 37.64 16.23 53.64
CA ILE A 489 38.30 15.59 52.49
C ILE A 489 37.92 14.10 52.39
N LYS A 490 38.00 13.35 53.50
CA LYS A 490 37.59 11.93 53.53
C LYS A 490 36.13 11.75 53.13
N ARG A 491 35.24 12.65 53.56
CA ARG A 491 33.80 12.56 53.26
C ARG A 491 33.49 12.90 51.80
N THR A 492 34.18 13.86 51.19
CA THR A 492 33.93 14.30 49.81
C THR A 492 34.59 13.40 48.76
N GLU A 493 35.75 12.83 49.04
CA GLU A 493 36.50 12.04 48.04
C GLU A 493 36.18 10.53 48.05
N LYS A 494 35.33 10.06 48.98
CA LYS A 494 35.00 8.63 49.15
C LYS A 494 36.26 7.72 49.17
N ILE A 495 37.27 8.10 49.96
CA ILE A 495 38.48 7.30 50.24
C ILE A 495 38.21 6.35 51.40
#